data_AF-A0A523RHY7-F1
#
_entry.id   AF-A0A523RHY7-F1
#
_cell.length_a   1.000
_cell.length_b   1.000
_cell.length_c   1.000
_cell.angle_alpha   90.00
_cell.angle_beta   90.00
_cell.angle_gamma   90.00
#
_symmetry.space_group_name_H-M   'P 1'
#
loop_
_entity.id
_entity.type
_entity.pdbx_description
1 polymer ?
#
loop_
_entity_poly.entity_id
_entity_poly.type
_entity_poly.pdbx_seq_one_letter_code
_entity_poly.pdbx_strand_id
1 'polypeptide(L)'
;MRLKLILKTTTKKNKDVYLKFNIAPSKHLGFINFINLALSQDKPVSISFEKISKKGDKEESKIVGTFKFEGKSDAELEAEIKDREKKRKKQHQKRVQG
;
A
#
# COMPACT_ATOMS: atom_id res chain seq x y z
N MET A 1 5.49 -4.42 -16.27
CA MET A 1 4.90 -3.62 -15.19
C MET A 1 5.40 -4.13 -13.83
N ARG A 2 5.69 -3.25 -12.85
CA ARG A 2 6.01 -3.65 -11.47
C ARG A 2 4.93 -3.08 -10.54
N LEU A 3 4.22 -3.96 -9.82
CA LEU A 3 3.13 -3.57 -8.92
C LEU A 3 3.53 -3.85 -7.46
N LYS A 4 3.20 -2.92 -6.56
CA LYS A 4 3.51 -3.03 -5.13
C LYS A 4 2.32 -2.61 -4.28
N LEU A 5 2.05 -3.36 -3.22
CA LEU A 5 1.19 -2.93 -2.12
C LEU A 5 2.04 -2.11 -1.14
N ILE A 6 1.59 -0.90 -0.80
CA ILE A 6 2.27 -0.02 0.16
C ILE A 6 1.33 0.19 1.34
N LEU A 7 1.73 -0.32 2.50
CA LEU A 7 1.08 -0.01 3.77
C LEU A 7 1.82 1.18 4.39
N LYS A 8 1.07 2.21 4.78
CA LYS A 8 1.59 3.41 5.42
C LYS A 8 0.94 3.57 6.79
N THR A 9 1.72 3.90 7.81
CA THR A 9 1.22 4.32 9.12
C THR A 9 2.12 5.40 9.72
N THR A 10 1.71 5.99 10.83
CA THR A 10 2.48 7.01 11.57
C THR A 10 2.85 6.49 12.95
N THR A 11 4.08 6.79 13.38
CA THR A 11 4.51 6.54 14.76
C THR A 11 3.95 7.58 15.73
N LYS A 12 4.07 7.33 17.04
CA LYS A 12 3.73 8.32 18.10
C LYS A 12 4.41 9.68 17.94
N LYS A 13 5.52 9.76 17.17
CA LYS A 13 6.26 11.00 16.89
C LYS A 13 5.88 11.63 15.53
N ASN A 14 4.72 11.28 14.97
CA ASN A 14 4.24 11.71 13.65
C ASN A 14 5.23 11.45 12.50
N LYS A 15 6.10 10.44 12.66
CA LYS A 15 6.95 9.97 11.56
C LYS A 15 6.23 8.91 10.77
N ASP A 16 6.19 9.08 9.45
CA ASP A 16 5.67 8.09 8.52
C ASP A 16 6.55 6.83 8.48
N VAL A 17 5.91 5.67 8.54
CA VAL A 17 6.53 4.35 8.36
C VAL A 17 5.80 3.62 7.24
N TYR A 18 6.58 2.94 6.39
CA TYR A 18 6.08 2.27 5.20
C TYR A 18 6.52 0.80 5.20
N LEU A 19 5.59 -0.09 4.88
CA LEU A 19 5.87 -1.49 4.58
C LEU A 19 5.43 -1.78 3.14
N LYS A 20 6.32 -2.34 2.32
CA LYS A 20 6.11 -2.51 0.88
C LYS A 20 6.20 -3.98 0.49
N PHE A 21 5.15 -4.50 -0.14
CA PHE A 21 5.12 -5.86 -0.68
C PHE A 21 5.11 -5.81 -2.19
N ASN A 22 6.03 -6.54 -2.83
CA ASN A 22 5.97 -6.72 -4.28
C ASN A 22 4.84 -7.70 -4.60
N ILE A 23 4.00 -7.36 -5.57
CA ILE A 23 2.99 -8.26 -6.08
C ILE A 23 3.61 -9.02 -7.26
N ALA A 24 3.58 -10.35 -7.20
CA ALA A 24 4.11 -11.19 -8.27
C ALA A 24 3.34 -10.93 -9.58
N PRO A 25 3.99 -10.93 -10.76
CA PRO A 25 3.35 -10.67 -12.04
C PRO A 25 2.09 -11.52 -12.30
N SER A 26 2.13 -12.80 -11.93
CA SER A 26 1.00 -13.73 -12.04
C SER A 26 -0.23 -13.34 -11.21
N LYS A 27 -0.09 -12.42 -10.25
CA LYS A 27 -1.17 -11.93 -9.39
C LYS A 27 -1.62 -10.51 -9.75
N HIS A 28 -0.98 -9.83 -10.71
CA HIS A 28 -1.31 -8.43 -11.04
C HIS A 28 -2.75 -8.27 -11.49
N LEU A 29 -3.20 -9.07 -12.45
CA LEU A 29 -4.55 -8.97 -13.00
C LEU A 29 -5.62 -9.26 -11.93
N GLY A 30 -5.45 -10.34 -11.16
CA GLY A 30 -6.37 -10.69 -10.08
C GLY A 30 -6.44 -9.61 -9.01
N PHE A 31 -5.30 -9.03 -8.63
CA PHE A 31 -5.25 -7.95 -7.64
C PHE A 31 -5.94 -6.67 -8.13
N ILE A 32 -5.69 -6.25 -9.38
CA ILE A 32 -6.33 -5.07 -9.98
C ILE A 32 -7.85 -5.27 -10.07
N ASN A 33 -8.28 -6.44 -10.56
CA ASN A 33 -9.70 -6.76 -10.67
C ASN A 33 -10.40 -6.76 -9.31
N PHE A 34 -9.73 -7.29 -8.28
CA PHE A 34 -10.26 -7.27 -6.91
C PHE A 34 -10.45 -5.84 -6.39
N ILE A 35 -9.47 -4.96 -6.57
CA ILE A 35 -9.59 -3.55 -6.15
C ILE A 35 -10.73 -2.86 -6.90
N ASN A 36 -10.80 -3.03 -8.22
CA ASN A 36 -11.86 -2.42 -9.04
C ASN A 36 -13.24 -2.92 -8.62
N LEU A 37 -13.37 -4.20 -8.31
CA LEU A 37 -14.60 -4.78 -7.79
C LEU A 37 -15.01 -4.11 -6.47
N ALA A 38 -14.09 -4.05 -5.50
CA ALA A 38 -14.36 -3.46 -4.19
C ALA A 38 -14.75 -1.98 -4.29
N LEU A 39 -14.07 -1.21 -5.15
CA LEU A 39 -14.41 0.19 -5.43
C LEU A 39 -15.78 0.33 -6.11
N SER A 40 -16.04 -0.45 -7.16
CA SER A 40 -17.29 -0.36 -7.93
C SER A 40 -18.52 -0.72 -7.11
N GLN A 41 -18.37 -1.63 -6.14
CA GLN A 41 -19.44 -2.06 -5.26
C GLN A 41 -19.55 -1.21 -3.99
N ASP A 42 -18.64 -0.26 -3.79
CA ASP A 42 -18.58 0.57 -2.59
C ASP A 42 -18.49 -0.25 -1.28
N LYS A 43 -17.94 -1.48 -1.37
CA LYS A 43 -17.92 -2.44 -0.26
C LYS A 43 -16.60 -2.43 0.50
N PRO A 44 -16.64 -2.63 1.83
CA PRO A 44 -15.44 -2.77 2.63
C PRO A 44 -14.70 -4.07 2.30
N VAL A 45 -13.38 -4.04 2.49
CA VAL A 45 -12.49 -5.19 2.40
C VAL A 45 -11.94 -5.53 3.77
N SER A 46 -11.87 -6.83 4.07
CA SER A 46 -11.24 -7.34 5.28
C SER A 46 -9.78 -7.70 5.02
N ILE A 47 -8.90 -7.30 5.93
CA ILE A 47 -7.53 -7.79 6.06
C ILE A 47 -7.49 -8.66 7.30
N SER A 48 -7.20 -9.93 7.11
CA SER A 48 -6.83 -10.86 8.17
C SER A 48 -5.46 -11.47 7.87
N PHE A 49 -4.89 -12.14 8.86
CA PHE A 49 -3.61 -12.82 8.74
C PHE A 49 -3.83 -14.32 8.94
N GLU A 50 -3.22 -15.15 8.10
CA GLU A 50 -3.23 -16.61 8.26
C GLU A 50 -1.82 -17.05 8.65
N LYS A 51 -1.69 -17.80 9.74
CA LYS A 51 -0.44 -18.43 10.14
C LYS A 51 -0.41 -19.84 9.57
N ILE A 52 0.66 -20.14 8.82
CA ILE A 52 0.86 -21.46 8.22
C ILE A 52 2.00 -22.16 8.97
N SER A 53 1.69 -23.31 9.57
CA SER A 53 2.67 -24.14 10.29
C SER A 53 3.62 -24.85 9.32
N LYS A 54 4.75 -25.37 9.81
CA LYS A 54 5.66 -26.20 9.00
C LYS A 54 4.99 -27.49 8.47
N LYS A 55 3.91 -27.93 9.10
CA LYS A 55 3.11 -29.10 8.71
C LYS A 55 1.96 -28.74 7.76
N GLY A 56 1.77 -27.46 7.45
CA GLY A 56 0.71 -26.97 6.57
C GLY A 56 -0.59 -26.61 7.28
N ASP A 57 -0.67 -26.77 8.60
CA ASP A 57 -1.85 -26.36 9.38
C ASP A 57 -2.03 -24.85 9.30
N LYS A 58 -3.28 -24.44 9.04
CA LYS A 58 -3.68 -23.04 8.92
C LYS A 58 -4.41 -22.61 10.17
N GLU A 59 -3.92 -21.56 10.80
CA GLU A 59 -4.57 -20.93 11.94
C GLU A 59 -4.88 -19.48 11.56
N GLU A 60 -6.15 -19.11 11.60
CA GLU A 60 -6.56 -17.74 11.34
C GLU A 60 -6.17 -16.84 12.53
N SER A 61 -5.55 -15.70 12.24
CA SER A 61 -5.17 -14.73 13.25
C SER A 61 -6.40 -14.00 13.78
N LYS A 62 -6.40 -13.72 15.08
CA LYS A 62 -7.41 -12.86 15.73
C LYS A 62 -7.30 -11.39 15.29
N ILE A 63 -6.23 -11.01 14.59
CA ILE A 63 -6.04 -9.66 14.09
C ILE A 63 -6.76 -9.53 12.76
N VAL A 64 -7.84 -8.75 12.76
CA VAL A 64 -8.61 -8.38 11.57
C VAL A 64 -8.77 -6.86 11.51
N GLY A 65 -8.78 -6.33 10.30
CA GLY A 65 -9.08 -4.93 10.04
C GLY A 65 -9.98 -4.80 8.81
N THR A 66 -10.97 -3.94 8.90
CA THR A 66 -11.86 -3.65 7.78
C THR A 66 -11.59 -2.24 7.29
N PHE A 67 -11.45 -2.08 5.98
CA PHE A 67 -11.16 -0.79 5.37
C PHE A 67 -11.89 -0.68 4.03
N LYS A 68 -12.13 0.55 3.59
CA LYS A 68 -12.77 0.85 2.31
C LYS A 68 -11.73 1.44 1.38
N PHE A 69 -11.73 1.00 0.12
CA PHE A 69 -10.91 1.67 -0.89
C PHE A 69 -11.54 3.00 -1.27
N GLU A 70 -10.71 4.00 -1.45
CA GLU A 70 -11.09 5.31 -1.96
C GLU A 70 -10.31 5.57 -3.25
N GLY A 71 -11.03 5.92 -4.32
CA GLY A 71 -10.42 6.36 -5.56
C GLY A 71 -9.96 7.81 -5.42
N LYS A 72 -8.67 8.07 -5.67
CA LYS A 72 -8.18 9.44 -5.80
C LYS A 72 -8.45 9.95 -7.21
N SER A 73 -8.77 11.24 -7.34
CA SER A 73 -8.81 11.90 -8.63
C SER A 73 -7.41 12.03 -9.24
N ASP A 74 -7.34 12.17 -10.57
CA ASP A 74 -6.07 12.38 -11.28
C ASP A 74 -5.32 13.62 -10.78
N ALA A 75 -6.06 14.70 -10.47
CA ALA A 75 -5.50 15.93 -9.94
C ALA A 75 -4.81 15.73 -8.57
N GLU A 76 -5.41 14.95 -7.67
CA GLU A 76 -4.82 14.62 -6.37
C GLU A 76 -3.57 13.76 -6.50
N LEU A 77 -3.59 12.80 -7.44
CA LEU A 77 -2.45 11.95 -7.77
C LEU A 77 -1.26 12.77 -8.29
N GLU A 78 -1.50 13.68 -9.25
CA GLU A 78 -0.46 14.54 -9.80
C GLU A 78 0.16 15.48 -8.77
N ALA A 79 -0.66 16.07 -7.90
CA ALA A 79 -0.19 16.95 -6.83
C ALA A 79 0.75 16.20 -5.87
N GLU A 80 0.39 14.97 -5.48
CA GLU A 80 1.21 14.16 -4.57
C GLU A 80 2.53 13.72 -5.22
N ILE A 81 2.52 13.40 -6.53
CA ILE A 81 3.73 13.08 -7.29
C ILE A 81 4.67 14.28 -7.34
N LYS A 82 4.18 15.47 -7.71
CA LYS A 82 4.98 16.70 -7.80
C LYS A 82 5.62 17.06 -6.45
N ASP A 83 4.89 16.91 -5.34
CA ASP A 83 5.42 17.20 -4.01
C ASP A 83 6.52 16.22 -3.59
N ARG A 84 6.34 14.92 -3.88
CA ARG A 84 7.37 13.89 -3.65
C ARG A 84 8.63 14.14 -4.46
N GLU A 85 8.52 14.56 -5.71
CA GLU A 85 9.66 14.90 -6.56
C GLU A 85 10.42 16.14 -6.05
N LYS A 86 9.70 17.19 -5.66
CA LYS A 86 10.31 18.39 -5.04
C LYS A 86 11.09 18.02 -3.78
N LYS A 87 10.53 17.18 -2.90
CA LYS A 87 11.20 16.69 -1.69
C LYS A 87 12.46 15.88 -2.02
N ARG A 88 12.41 15.00 -3.03
CA ARG A 88 13.58 14.22 -3.50
C ARG A 88 14.69 15.11 -4.04
N LYS A 89 14.36 16.10 -4.90
CA LYS A 89 15.35 17.05 -5.45
C LYS A 89 16.04 17.85 -4.34
N LYS A 90 15.27 18.38 -3.38
CA LYS A 90 15.82 19.10 -2.20
C LYS A 90 16.73 18.23 -1.35
N GLN A 91 16.39 16.95 -1.12
CA GLN A 91 17.25 16.02 -0.38
C GLN A 91 18.54 15.69 -1.12
N HIS A 92 18.49 15.55 -2.45
CA HIS A 92 19.67 15.27 -3.25
C HIS A 92 20.65 16.45 -3.24
N GLN A 93 20.17 17.68 -3.44
CA GLN A 93 21.00 18.89 -3.37
C GLN A 93 21.74 19.05 -2.04
N LYS A 94 21.06 18.77 -0.91
CA LYS A 94 21.67 18.79 0.43
C LYS A 94 22.80 17.77 0.63
N ARG A 95 22.83 16.67 -0.14
CA ARG A 95 23.86 15.63 -0.07
C ARG A 95 25.05 15.87 -1.00
N VAL A 96 24.91 16.79 -1.96
CA VAL A 96 25.95 17.13 -2.94
C VAL A 96 26.73 18.37 -2.52
N GLN A 97 26.14 19.23 -1.68
CA GLN A 97 26.75 20.47 -1.17
C GLN A 97 27.34 20.37 0.26
N GLY A 98 27.21 19.22 0.92
CA GLY A 98 27.81 18.94 2.23
C GLY A 98 28.71 17.72 2.14
#